data_AF-A0A9W6WK67-F1
#
_entry.id   AF-A0A9W6WK67-F1
#
_cell.length_a   1.000
_cell.length_b   1.000
_cell.length_c   1.000
_cell.angle_alpha   90.00
_cell.angle_beta   90.00
_cell.angle_gamma   90.00
#
_symmetry.space_group_name_H-M   'P 1'
#
loop_
_entity.id
_entity.type
_entity.pdbx_description
1 polymer ?
#
loop_
_entity_poly.entity_id
_entity_poly.type
_entity_poly.pdbx_seq_one_letter_code
_entity_poly.pdbx_strand_id
1 'polypeptide(L)'
;MQIHSSPALTKPSTSRITSSEALTPVAENSHNISHLQQHHDNLHSTNDNIINNNNKNHFTDTYAQIPNGNNIINPTNNSNTFCFVFTDLKAIDRINCEHDTSFVESFQKITLVGYEAYIVEQWVLSREVGTVICTYTGNSSDVITAYRIKVNRDENLWSPYFKGYLSKLYYSDYCRPTESTVGVIFLTNLFQLANLALVPIPKNSDVISTFGKYLVNNNLKKLGCGSRSTTSSEPTKALEDKFKQMFKISNDVTLQFASRELVCILQTILYYYDLFNPFYCDGLLCMKTEKAVKDWWLEYSNYPFLKWKPSQNEYLTPKSISSIIGFTILLKSVLEMMGNNIVVPKDILDVEKFRVSLGQFQRYADLLAKL
;
A
#
# COMPACT_ATOMS: atom_id res chain seq x y z
N MET A 1 18.48 -3.71 -10.87
CA MET A 1 17.81 -4.15 -9.64
C MET A 1 18.81 -4.11 -8.49
N GLN A 2 19.06 -2.93 -7.93
CA GLN A 2 19.79 -2.77 -6.66
C GLN A 2 18.74 -2.62 -5.55
N ILE A 3 18.89 -3.36 -4.46
CA ILE A 3 18.03 -3.21 -3.28
C ILE A 3 18.75 -2.25 -2.34
N HIS A 4 18.15 -1.10 -2.04
CA HIS A 4 18.72 -0.19 -1.06
C HIS A 4 18.59 -0.78 0.35
N SER A 5 19.73 -1.01 1.00
CA SER A 5 19.77 -1.52 2.36
C SER A 5 19.41 -0.41 3.36
N SER A 6 18.35 -0.61 4.14
CA SER A 6 18.11 0.21 5.33
C SER A 6 19.17 -0.09 6.40
N PRO A 7 19.62 0.90 7.19
CA PRO A 7 20.82 0.78 8.01
C PRO A 7 20.58 -0.05 9.29
N ALA A 8 21.44 -1.03 9.53
CA ALA A 8 21.58 -1.67 10.83
C ALA A 8 22.41 -0.76 11.78
N LEU A 9 22.13 -0.85 13.08
CA LEU A 9 22.76 -0.03 14.12
C LEU A 9 24.29 -0.19 14.13
N THR A 10 25.00 0.92 14.22
CA THR A 10 26.46 0.97 14.38
C THR A 10 26.88 1.06 15.85
N LYS A 11 28.00 0.41 16.19
CA LYS A 11 28.90 0.79 17.29
C LYS A 11 30.36 0.75 16.78
N PRO A 12 31.29 1.49 17.41
CA PRO A 12 32.28 2.22 16.61
C PRO A 12 33.72 1.71 16.65
N SER A 13 34.48 2.19 15.66
CA SER A 13 35.90 2.55 15.68
C SER A 13 36.98 1.48 15.96
N THR A 14 37.91 1.35 15.02
CA THR A 14 39.29 1.84 15.24
C THR A 14 39.99 2.12 13.91
N SER A 15 40.90 3.09 13.91
CA SER A 15 41.56 3.64 12.72
C SER A 15 42.93 3.01 12.46
N ARG A 16 43.37 3.02 11.18
CA ARG A 16 44.78 3.22 10.87
C ARG A 16 44.98 3.94 9.53
N ILE A 17 45.98 4.82 9.54
CA ILE A 17 46.38 5.72 8.46
C ILE A 17 47.63 5.15 7.79
N THR A 18 47.72 5.21 6.47
CA THR A 18 48.98 5.46 5.73
C THR A 18 48.69 6.05 4.34
N SER A 19 49.18 7.25 4.11
CA SER A 19 49.64 7.79 2.80
C SER A 19 50.84 6.96 2.28
N SER A 20 51.37 7.07 1.06
CA SER A 20 51.20 7.91 -0.15
C SER A 20 51.57 7.03 -1.37
N GLU A 21 51.40 7.41 -2.64
CA GLU A 21 52.30 8.26 -3.43
C GLU A 21 51.68 8.56 -4.80
N ALA A 22 52.10 9.67 -5.43
CA ALA A 22 51.67 10.09 -6.75
C ALA A 22 52.85 10.06 -7.73
N LEU A 23 52.62 9.65 -8.98
CA LEU A 23 53.52 9.91 -10.12
C LEU A 23 52.72 10.02 -11.43
N THR A 24 52.55 11.24 -11.90
CA THR A 24 52.47 11.61 -13.34
C THR A 24 53.86 12.17 -13.74
N PRO A 25 54.20 12.50 -15.02
CA PRO A 25 53.34 12.72 -16.19
C PRO A 25 53.88 12.15 -17.52
N VAL A 26 53.22 12.48 -18.65
CA VAL A 26 53.81 13.08 -19.88
C VAL A 26 52.65 13.47 -20.83
N ALA A 27 52.84 14.51 -21.65
CA ALA A 27 51.81 15.15 -22.49
C ALA A 27 52.01 14.88 -24.01
N GLU A 28 51.17 15.55 -24.82
CA GLU A 28 51.22 15.79 -26.30
C GLU A 28 50.36 14.86 -27.23
N ASN A 29 49.62 15.37 -28.24
CA ASN A 29 49.17 16.77 -28.45
C ASN A 29 47.89 16.97 -29.32
N SER A 30 47.29 18.15 -29.12
CA SER A 30 46.50 19.07 -29.99
C SER A 30 45.98 18.68 -31.40
N HIS A 31 44.69 18.92 -31.67
CA HIS A 31 44.19 20.08 -32.47
C HIS A 31 42.65 20.07 -32.69
N ASN A 32 42.00 21.21 -32.38
CA ASN A 32 41.06 22.06 -33.16
C ASN A 32 40.08 21.41 -34.18
N ILE A 33 38.81 21.84 -34.27
CA ILE A 33 38.36 23.17 -34.77
C ILE A 33 37.04 23.68 -34.11
N SER A 34 36.83 25.00 -34.18
CA SER A 34 35.77 25.82 -33.54
C SER A 34 34.55 26.17 -34.41
N HIS A 35 33.64 27.02 -33.87
CA HIS A 35 32.40 27.62 -34.41
C HIS A 35 31.10 26.80 -34.20
N LEU A 36 29.94 27.38 -33.84
CA LEU A 36 29.51 28.80 -33.79
C LEU A 36 28.93 29.24 -32.42
N GLN A 37 28.85 30.56 -32.22
CA GLN A 37 28.23 31.20 -31.05
C GLN A 37 27.50 32.50 -31.48
N GLN A 38 26.46 32.89 -30.72
CA GLN A 38 25.75 34.19 -30.70
C GLN A 38 24.87 34.63 -31.89
N HIS A 39 23.58 34.85 -31.60
CA HIS A 39 22.97 36.18 -31.38
C HIS A 39 21.76 35.99 -30.44
N HIS A 40 21.75 36.59 -29.24
CA HIS A 40 21.19 37.91 -28.89
C HIS A 40 19.67 38.00 -29.09
N ASP A 41 18.83 38.02 -28.04
CA ASP A 41 18.45 39.17 -27.16
C ASP A 41 16.97 39.55 -27.48
N ASN A 42 16.09 40.06 -26.61
CA ASN A 42 16.27 40.68 -25.29
C ASN A 42 14.94 40.74 -24.49
N LEU A 43 15.03 40.80 -23.14
CA LEU A 43 14.11 41.46 -22.16
C LEU A 43 12.66 40.91 -22.00
N HIS A 44 12.01 40.93 -20.81
CA HIS A 44 12.33 41.53 -19.50
C HIS A 44 11.65 40.76 -18.32
N SER A 45 12.36 40.57 -17.20
CA SER A 45 11.95 40.54 -15.76
C SER A 45 10.51 40.14 -15.32
N THR A 46 10.26 39.43 -14.20
CA THR A 46 10.94 39.43 -12.87
C THR A 46 10.70 38.11 -12.09
N ASN A 47 11.62 37.79 -11.16
CA ASN A 47 11.54 36.94 -9.94
C ASN A 47 10.35 35.96 -9.79
N ASP A 48 10.58 34.68 -9.47
CA ASP A 48 10.89 34.31 -8.07
C ASP A 48 11.67 33.00 -7.84
N ASN A 49 12.26 32.93 -6.65
CA ASN A 49 13.21 31.93 -6.13
C ASN A 49 12.86 30.44 -6.34
N ILE A 50 13.81 29.67 -6.91
CA ILE A 50 13.85 28.20 -6.80
C ILE A 50 15.00 27.80 -5.86
N ILE A 51 14.65 27.38 -4.65
CA ILE A 51 15.59 26.80 -3.69
C ILE A 51 15.79 25.31 -4.01
N ASN A 52 17.02 24.92 -4.31
CA ASN A 52 17.48 23.53 -4.24
C ASN A 52 17.18 22.97 -2.85
N ASN A 53 16.46 21.84 -2.76
CA ASN A 53 16.51 21.01 -1.57
C ASN A 53 16.51 19.52 -1.92
N ASN A 54 17.72 18.94 -1.84
CA ASN A 54 17.88 17.51 -1.62
C ASN A 54 17.21 17.15 -0.30
N ASN A 55 16.14 16.36 -0.32
CA ASN A 55 15.67 15.68 0.88
C ASN A 55 15.47 14.19 0.61
N LYS A 56 16.36 13.39 1.21
CA LYS A 56 16.12 11.97 1.45
C LYS A 56 14.94 11.91 2.42
N ASN A 57 13.81 11.35 1.99
CA ASN A 57 12.64 11.17 2.85
C ASN A 57 12.92 10.07 3.89
N HIS A 58 13.58 10.46 4.99
CA HIS A 58 13.51 9.71 6.23
C HIS A 58 12.06 9.81 6.73
N PHE A 59 11.37 8.67 6.87
CA PHE A 59 10.13 8.60 7.64
C PHE A 59 10.45 8.94 9.10
N THR A 60 10.01 10.11 9.54
CA THR A 60 9.87 10.46 10.96
C THR A 60 8.39 10.57 11.26
N ASP A 61 7.81 9.51 11.84
CA ASP A 61 6.44 9.53 12.31
C ASP A 61 6.32 10.46 13.53
N THR A 62 5.93 11.71 13.28
CA THR A 62 5.65 12.67 14.34
C THR A 62 4.31 12.32 15.00
N TYR A 63 4.38 11.61 16.12
CA TYR A 63 3.19 11.27 16.92
C TYR A 63 2.47 12.54 17.40
N ALA A 64 1.33 12.85 16.77
CA ALA A 64 0.41 13.84 17.29
C ALA A 64 -0.14 13.35 18.64
N GLN A 65 0.06 14.14 19.69
CA GLN A 65 -0.55 13.90 20.99
C GLN A 65 -2.07 14.04 20.84
N ILE A 66 -2.84 13.03 21.24
CA ILE A 66 -4.31 13.08 21.37
C ILE A 66 -4.68 14.33 22.18
N PRO A 67 -5.80 15.04 21.89
CA PRO A 67 -6.13 16.26 22.62
C PRO A 67 -6.25 15.96 24.12
N ASN A 68 -5.47 16.67 24.95
CA ASN A 68 -5.29 16.43 26.38
C ASN A 68 -6.49 15.71 27.05
N GLY A 69 -6.25 14.48 27.53
CA GLY A 69 -7.25 13.49 27.94
C GLY A 69 -8.21 13.86 29.09
N ASN A 70 -8.29 15.12 29.49
CA ASN A 70 -9.18 15.63 30.53
C ASN A 70 -10.60 15.97 30.03
N ASN A 71 -10.83 16.01 28.71
CA ASN A 71 -12.14 16.39 28.12
C ASN A 71 -12.83 15.25 27.32
N ILE A 72 -12.28 14.03 27.30
CA ILE A 72 -12.81 12.91 26.49
C ILE A 72 -13.75 11.99 27.31
N ILE A 73 -13.78 12.13 28.65
CA ILE A 73 -14.44 11.14 29.54
C ILE A 73 -15.23 11.84 30.66
N ASN A 74 -16.56 11.74 30.64
CA ASN A 74 -17.38 11.99 31.83
C ASN A 74 -17.25 10.83 32.83
N PRO A 75 -16.97 11.08 34.13
CA PRO A 75 -16.68 10.01 35.09
C PRO A 75 -17.97 9.46 35.73
N THR A 76 -18.58 8.43 35.11
CA THR A 76 -19.78 7.77 35.67
C THR A 76 -19.66 6.26 35.90
N ASN A 77 -18.56 5.61 35.49
CA ASN A 77 -18.36 4.17 35.71
C ASN A 77 -16.95 3.83 36.24
N ASN A 78 -16.91 3.06 37.33
CA ASN A 78 -15.71 2.58 38.03
C ASN A 78 -14.95 1.43 37.31
N SER A 79 -15.23 1.18 36.03
CA SER A 79 -14.54 0.16 35.25
C SER A 79 -13.22 0.70 34.70
N ASN A 80 -12.11 -0.03 34.88
CA ASN A 80 -10.77 0.33 34.38
C ASN A 80 -10.61 0.16 32.85
N THR A 81 -11.71 0.29 32.11
CA THR A 81 -11.89 -0.28 30.78
C THR A 81 -12.79 0.64 29.95
N PHE A 82 -12.46 0.84 28.67
CA PHE A 82 -13.21 1.64 27.72
C PHE A 82 -13.77 0.77 26.59
N CYS A 83 -14.90 1.16 25.98
CA CYS A 83 -15.52 0.42 24.88
C CYS A 83 -15.57 1.30 23.62
N PHE A 84 -14.90 0.87 22.56
CA PHE A 84 -15.03 1.43 21.22
C PHE A 84 -15.86 0.50 20.33
N VAL A 85 -16.53 1.06 19.33
CA VAL A 85 -17.31 0.31 18.35
C VAL A 85 -16.90 0.77 16.95
N PHE A 86 -16.43 -0.19 16.14
CA PHE A 86 -15.91 0.06 14.80
C PHE A 86 -16.66 -0.76 13.74
N THR A 87 -16.90 -0.14 12.59
CA THR A 87 -17.35 -0.80 11.35
C THR A 87 -16.20 -1.06 10.37
N ASP A 88 -15.01 -0.49 10.60
CA ASP A 88 -13.83 -0.60 9.75
C ASP A 88 -13.01 -1.87 10.02
N LEU A 89 -13.06 -2.79 9.07
CA LEU A 89 -12.36 -4.08 9.11
C LEU A 89 -10.85 -3.93 9.19
N LYS A 90 -10.27 -2.88 8.60
CA LYS A 90 -8.81 -2.67 8.65
C LYS A 90 -8.31 -2.24 10.02
N ALA A 91 -9.20 -1.77 10.89
CA ALA A 91 -8.91 -1.62 12.31
C ALA A 91 -8.82 -3.01 12.95
N ILE A 92 -9.86 -3.80 12.75
CA ILE A 92 -10.10 -5.12 13.35
C ILE A 92 -9.02 -6.12 12.98
N ASP A 93 -8.83 -6.38 11.68
CA ASP A 93 -7.88 -7.38 11.18
C ASP A 93 -6.45 -7.03 11.57
N ARG A 94 -6.15 -5.74 11.73
CA ARG A 94 -4.81 -5.28 12.08
C ARG A 94 -4.54 -5.34 13.58
N ILE A 95 -5.50 -4.96 14.43
CA ILE A 95 -5.44 -5.18 15.88
C ILE A 95 -5.30 -6.69 16.16
N ASN A 96 -6.04 -7.55 15.46
CA ASN A 96 -5.93 -9.01 15.60
C ASN A 96 -4.57 -9.58 15.15
N CYS A 97 -3.87 -8.88 14.24
CA CYS A 97 -2.54 -9.25 13.76
C CYS A 97 -1.39 -8.53 14.50
N GLU A 98 -1.68 -7.74 15.53
CA GLU A 98 -0.64 -7.13 16.37
C GLU A 98 -0.01 -8.15 17.31
N HIS A 99 1.31 -8.07 17.49
CA HIS A 99 2.06 -8.96 18.38
C HIS A 99 1.73 -8.76 19.87
N ASP A 100 1.20 -7.59 20.24
CA ASP A 100 0.77 -7.28 21.60
C ASP A 100 -0.67 -6.73 21.58
N THR A 101 -1.59 -7.58 22.03
CA THR A 101 -3.01 -7.27 22.22
C THR A 101 -3.40 -7.25 23.70
N SER A 102 -2.42 -7.17 24.62
CA SER A 102 -2.65 -7.21 26.07
C SER A 102 -3.55 -6.08 26.61
N PHE A 103 -3.66 -4.98 25.86
CA PHE A 103 -4.57 -3.88 26.15
C PHE A 103 -6.04 -4.17 25.76
N VAL A 104 -6.32 -5.23 25.00
CA VAL A 104 -7.66 -5.65 24.57
C VAL A 104 -8.20 -6.72 25.52
N GLU A 105 -9.23 -6.39 26.28
CA GLU A 105 -9.88 -7.34 27.21
C GLU A 105 -10.90 -8.23 26.50
N SER A 106 -11.65 -7.68 25.54
CA SER A 106 -12.62 -8.46 24.77
C SER A 106 -12.89 -7.86 23.40
N PHE A 107 -12.99 -8.73 22.40
CA PHE A 107 -13.37 -8.39 21.03
C PHE A 107 -14.68 -9.10 20.68
N GLN A 108 -15.75 -8.35 20.39
CA GLN A 108 -17.11 -8.88 20.23
C GLN A 108 -17.78 -8.37 18.97
N LYS A 109 -18.31 -9.26 18.15
CA LYS A 109 -19.20 -8.91 17.03
C LYS A 109 -20.57 -8.51 17.60
N ILE A 110 -21.08 -7.34 17.21
CA ILE A 110 -22.36 -6.81 17.67
C ILE A 110 -23.24 -6.34 16.50
N THR A 111 -24.53 -6.20 16.76
CA THR A 111 -25.50 -5.63 15.82
C THR A 111 -25.88 -4.23 16.26
N LEU A 112 -25.84 -3.27 15.34
CA LEU A 112 -26.31 -1.90 15.56
C LEU A 112 -27.62 -1.69 14.80
N VAL A 113 -28.62 -1.13 15.48
CA VAL A 113 -29.97 -0.87 14.95
C VAL A 113 -30.20 0.64 14.90
N GLY A 114 -30.72 1.16 13.78
CA GLY A 114 -30.80 2.60 13.52
C GLY A 114 -29.55 3.17 12.85
N TYR A 115 -28.72 2.32 12.23
CA TYR A 115 -27.44 2.72 11.63
C TYR A 115 -27.25 2.14 10.24
N GLU A 116 -26.59 2.92 9.37
CA GLU A 116 -26.12 2.48 8.05
C GLU A 116 -24.59 2.59 7.98
N ALA A 117 -23.98 1.77 7.12
CA ALA A 117 -22.54 1.78 6.90
C ALA A 117 -22.19 1.74 5.41
N TYR A 118 -21.09 2.42 5.05
CA TYR A 118 -20.66 2.58 3.67
C TYR A 118 -19.15 2.40 3.56
N ILE A 119 -18.71 1.74 2.49
CA ILE A 119 -17.31 1.71 2.08
C ILE A 119 -17.04 2.98 1.27
N VAL A 120 -15.99 3.73 1.61
CA VAL A 120 -15.58 4.94 0.87
C VAL A 120 -14.51 4.56 -0.16
N GLU A 121 -14.90 4.44 -1.44
CA GLU A 121 -14.04 3.87 -2.49
C GLU A 121 -12.69 4.61 -2.60
N GLN A 122 -12.70 5.95 -2.58
CA GLN A 122 -11.48 6.75 -2.65
C GLN A 122 -10.50 6.39 -1.53
N TRP A 123 -10.96 6.33 -0.28
CA TRP A 123 -10.14 6.05 0.90
C TRP A 123 -9.60 4.61 0.91
N VAL A 124 -10.39 3.65 0.43
CA VAL A 124 -9.92 2.27 0.22
C VAL A 124 -8.78 2.23 -0.81
N LEU A 125 -8.93 2.96 -1.92
CA LEU A 125 -7.98 2.97 -3.04
C LEU A 125 -6.70 3.79 -2.77
N SER A 126 -6.76 4.83 -1.93
CA SER A 126 -5.58 5.57 -1.46
C SER A 126 -4.87 4.90 -0.27
N ARG A 127 -5.53 3.92 0.37
CA ARG A 127 -5.08 3.19 1.58
C ARG A 127 -5.14 4.01 2.87
N GLU A 128 -6.16 4.85 3.02
CA GLU A 128 -6.41 5.59 4.26
C GLU A 128 -6.99 4.72 5.40
N VAL A 129 -7.19 5.35 6.55
CA VAL A 129 -7.84 4.83 7.75
C VAL A 129 -9.32 5.24 7.76
N GLY A 130 -10.20 4.47 8.41
CA GLY A 130 -11.63 4.78 8.47
C GLY A 130 -12.36 4.45 7.17
N THR A 131 -11.92 3.41 6.47
CA THR A 131 -12.37 3.11 5.09
C THR A 131 -13.83 2.66 4.99
N VAL A 132 -14.40 2.24 6.12
CA VAL A 132 -15.83 2.01 6.30
C VAL A 132 -16.34 3.02 7.32
N ILE A 133 -17.31 3.83 6.92
CA ILE A 133 -17.97 4.83 7.77
C ILE A 133 -19.26 4.27 8.36
N CYS A 134 -19.71 4.85 9.47
CA CYS A 134 -21.00 4.58 10.10
C CYS A 134 -21.80 5.89 10.18
N THR A 135 -23.11 5.85 9.89
CA THR A 135 -24.03 6.96 10.12
C THR A 135 -25.22 6.48 10.95
N TYR A 136 -25.83 7.39 11.72
CA TYR A 136 -27.06 7.12 12.46
C TYR A 136 -28.26 7.63 11.66
N THR A 137 -29.22 6.76 11.40
CA THR A 137 -30.47 7.07 10.69
C THR A 137 -31.68 7.14 11.61
N GLY A 138 -31.61 6.49 12.79
CA GLY A 138 -32.72 6.37 13.74
C GLY A 138 -33.85 5.42 13.29
N ASN A 139 -33.76 4.82 12.10
CA ASN A 139 -34.76 3.89 11.58
C ASN A 139 -34.43 2.46 12.03
N SER A 140 -35.33 1.83 12.79
CA SER A 140 -35.16 0.46 13.31
C SER A 140 -35.03 -0.61 12.22
N SER A 141 -35.35 -0.29 10.96
CA SER A 141 -35.16 -1.16 9.80
C SER A 141 -33.73 -1.11 9.23
N ASP A 142 -32.85 -0.25 9.75
CA ASP A 142 -31.47 -0.11 9.31
C ASP A 142 -30.57 -0.82 10.32
N VAL A 143 -30.04 -1.97 9.90
CA VAL A 143 -29.34 -2.92 10.78
C VAL A 143 -28.03 -3.34 10.14
N ILE A 144 -26.93 -3.06 10.84
CA ILE A 144 -25.57 -3.37 10.43
C ILE A 144 -24.82 -4.21 11.47
N THR A 145 -23.79 -4.90 11.00
CA THR A 145 -22.78 -5.54 11.86
C THR A 145 -21.67 -4.54 12.19
N ALA A 146 -21.27 -4.48 13.45
CA ALA A 146 -20.08 -3.76 13.91
C ALA A 146 -19.29 -4.64 14.90
N TYR A 147 -18.12 -4.18 15.31
CA TYR A 147 -17.29 -4.85 16.30
C TYR A 147 -17.01 -3.93 17.48
N ARG A 148 -17.32 -4.43 18.68
CA ARG A 148 -17.09 -3.79 19.96
C ARG A 148 -15.76 -4.28 20.52
N ILE A 149 -14.85 -3.35 20.76
CA ILE A 149 -13.54 -3.61 21.36
C ILE A 149 -13.55 -3.00 22.76
N LYS A 150 -13.37 -3.85 23.78
CA LYS A 150 -13.16 -3.43 25.16
C LYS A 150 -11.66 -3.38 25.42
N VAL A 151 -11.15 -2.21 25.75
CA VAL A 151 -9.71 -1.95 25.99
C VAL A 151 -9.47 -1.46 27.42
N ASN A 152 -8.25 -1.62 27.93
CA ASN A 152 -7.81 -0.98 29.17
C ASN A 152 -7.92 0.55 29.05
N ARG A 153 -8.26 1.27 30.12
CA ARG A 153 -8.30 2.75 30.12
C ARG A 153 -6.90 3.38 30.11
N ASP A 154 -5.85 2.69 30.56
CA ASP A 154 -4.48 3.19 30.48
C ASP A 154 -3.99 3.19 29.03
N GLU A 155 -4.01 4.36 28.40
CA GLU A 155 -3.52 4.58 27.05
C GLU A 155 -2.04 4.19 26.90
N ASN A 156 -1.23 4.18 27.96
CA ASN A 156 0.19 3.80 27.84
C ASN A 156 0.36 2.34 27.37
N LEU A 157 -0.60 1.47 27.68
CA LEU A 157 -0.63 0.07 27.26
C LEU A 157 -1.11 -0.12 25.82
N TRP A 158 -1.76 0.88 25.20
CA TRP A 158 -2.25 0.76 23.83
C TRP A 158 -1.10 0.75 22.83
N SER A 159 -1.22 -0.11 21.81
CA SER A 159 -0.22 -0.19 20.75
C SER A 159 -0.07 1.16 20.00
N PRO A 160 1.12 1.48 19.47
CA PRO A 160 1.31 2.69 18.67
C PRO A 160 0.38 2.76 17.44
N TYR A 161 0.02 1.62 16.87
CA TYR A 161 -0.93 1.56 15.75
C TYR A 161 -2.36 1.86 16.19
N PHE A 162 -2.85 1.28 17.29
CA PHE A 162 -4.18 1.58 17.81
C PHE A 162 -4.32 3.07 18.19
N LYS A 163 -3.29 3.66 18.82
CA LYS A 163 -3.20 5.10 19.07
C LYS A 163 -3.26 5.91 17.78
N GLY A 164 -2.46 5.56 16.77
CA GLY A 164 -2.43 6.25 15.48
C GLY A 164 -3.75 6.12 14.71
N TYR A 165 -4.41 4.97 14.78
CA TYR A 165 -5.73 4.71 14.20
C TYR A 165 -6.80 5.61 14.86
N LEU A 166 -6.90 5.56 16.20
CA LEU A 166 -7.83 6.41 16.96
C LEU A 166 -7.57 7.89 16.71
N SER A 167 -6.31 8.33 16.76
CA SER A 167 -5.94 9.72 16.52
C SER A 167 -6.44 10.20 15.15
N LYS A 168 -6.28 9.39 14.09
CA LYS A 168 -6.79 9.72 12.76
C LYS A 168 -8.32 9.83 12.70
N LEU A 169 -9.06 9.08 13.53
CA LEU A 169 -10.52 9.25 13.64
C LEU A 169 -10.87 10.52 14.44
N TYR A 170 -10.26 10.75 15.61
CA TYR A 170 -10.51 11.94 16.42
C TYR A 170 -10.18 13.26 15.70
N TYR A 171 -9.14 13.27 14.86
CA TYR A 171 -8.76 14.40 14.03
C TYR A 171 -9.40 14.42 12.63
N SER A 172 -10.33 13.51 12.33
CA SER A 172 -11.06 13.54 11.06
C SER A 172 -12.08 14.68 11.05
N ASP A 173 -12.10 15.47 9.98
CA ASP A 173 -13.17 16.43 9.73
C ASP A 173 -14.52 15.76 9.41
N TYR A 174 -14.48 14.46 9.07
CA TYR A 174 -15.61 13.69 8.56
C TYR A 174 -16.29 12.80 9.61
N CYS A 175 -15.72 12.62 10.80
CA CYS A 175 -16.36 11.84 11.85
C CYS A 175 -16.29 12.51 13.23
N ARG A 176 -17.21 12.10 14.10
CA ARG A 176 -17.35 12.58 15.47
C ARG A 176 -17.53 11.38 16.40
N PRO A 177 -16.78 11.31 17.52
CA PRO A 177 -17.03 10.31 18.54
C PRO A 177 -18.38 10.60 19.20
N THR A 178 -19.23 9.58 19.26
CA THR A 178 -20.58 9.66 19.85
C THR A 178 -20.74 8.54 20.86
N GLU A 179 -21.12 8.88 22.09
CA GLU A 179 -21.44 7.89 23.12
C GLU A 179 -22.72 7.13 22.76
N SER A 180 -22.73 5.82 23.01
CA SER A 180 -23.89 4.94 22.85
C SER A 180 -23.93 3.90 23.97
N THR A 181 -25.04 3.18 24.09
CA THR A 181 -25.24 2.11 25.10
C THR A 181 -24.23 0.96 24.99
N VAL A 182 -23.56 0.81 23.84
CA VAL A 182 -22.57 -0.26 23.58
C VAL A 182 -21.11 0.22 23.62
N GLY A 183 -20.87 1.53 23.65
CA GLY A 183 -19.54 2.15 23.61
C GLY A 183 -19.51 3.42 22.77
N VAL A 184 -18.32 3.98 22.53
CA VAL A 184 -18.15 5.12 21.60
C VAL A 184 -18.14 4.62 20.16
N ILE A 185 -19.04 5.15 19.34
CA ILE A 185 -19.12 4.94 17.89
C ILE A 185 -18.60 6.21 17.20
N PHE A 186 -17.76 6.08 16.19
CA PHE A 186 -17.38 7.21 15.33
C PHE A 186 -18.41 7.37 14.22
N LEU A 187 -19.24 8.42 14.31
CA LEU A 187 -20.31 8.70 13.35
C LEU A 187 -19.87 9.74 12.33
N THR A 188 -20.23 9.51 11.07
CA THR A 188 -19.91 10.36 9.93
C THR A 188 -21.16 10.99 9.35
N ASN A 189 -21.09 12.28 9.07
CA ASN A 189 -22.16 13.00 8.38
C ASN A 189 -22.00 12.84 6.86
N LEU A 190 -22.91 12.10 6.23
CA LEU A 190 -22.88 11.82 4.79
C LEU A 190 -22.85 13.09 3.91
N PHE A 191 -23.44 14.20 4.36
CA PHE A 191 -23.43 15.47 3.62
C PHE A 191 -22.01 16.02 3.41
N GLN A 192 -21.08 15.74 4.33
CA GLN A 192 -19.67 16.15 4.20
C GLN A 192 -18.91 15.34 3.14
N LEU A 193 -19.48 14.20 2.69
CA LEU A 193 -18.85 13.26 1.76
C LEU A 193 -19.49 13.24 0.37
N ALA A 194 -20.29 14.24 0.02
CA ALA A 194 -21.03 14.30 -1.25
C ALA A 194 -20.16 14.16 -2.53
N ASN A 195 -18.85 14.46 -2.44
CA ASN A 195 -17.89 14.33 -3.54
C ASN A 195 -17.20 12.94 -3.60
N LEU A 196 -17.51 12.01 -2.69
CA LEU A 196 -16.92 10.68 -2.63
C LEU A 196 -17.88 9.60 -3.11
N ALA A 197 -17.33 8.50 -3.60
CA ALA A 197 -18.09 7.34 -4.04
C ALA A 197 -18.32 6.41 -2.84
N LEU A 198 -19.55 6.42 -2.35
CA LEU A 198 -20.01 5.59 -1.23
C LEU A 198 -20.63 4.29 -1.76
N VAL A 199 -20.10 3.15 -1.34
CA VAL A 199 -20.68 1.83 -1.64
C VAL A 199 -21.41 1.34 -0.40
N PRO A 200 -22.75 1.24 -0.40
CA PRO A 200 -23.51 0.83 0.77
C PRO A 200 -23.21 -0.63 1.15
N ILE A 201 -23.19 -0.88 2.46
CA ILE A 201 -23.21 -2.23 3.02
C ILE A 201 -24.68 -2.66 3.12
N PRO A 202 -25.11 -3.74 2.43
CA PRO A 202 -26.51 -4.16 2.45
C PRO A 202 -26.99 -4.52 3.85
N LYS A 203 -28.27 -4.27 4.12
CA LYS A 203 -28.94 -4.64 5.37
C LYS A 203 -28.77 -6.14 5.65
N ASN A 204 -28.49 -6.48 6.91
CA ASN A 204 -28.19 -7.85 7.35
C ASN A 204 -26.97 -8.51 6.66
N SER A 205 -26.14 -7.75 5.93
CA SER A 205 -24.87 -8.25 5.38
C SER A 205 -23.73 -8.02 6.36
N ASP A 206 -22.75 -8.93 6.32
CA ASP A 206 -21.51 -8.77 7.07
C ASP A 206 -20.53 -7.90 6.30
N VAL A 207 -19.84 -6.99 7.00
CA VAL A 207 -18.91 -6.04 6.38
C VAL A 207 -17.76 -6.76 5.65
N ILE A 208 -17.23 -7.87 6.19
CA ILE A 208 -16.14 -8.65 5.58
C ILE A 208 -16.60 -9.26 4.26
N SER A 209 -17.78 -9.90 4.26
CA SER A 209 -18.36 -10.47 3.05
C SER A 209 -18.61 -9.40 1.97
N THR A 210 -19.03 -8.21 2.40
CA THR A 210 -19.33 -7.08 1.51
C THR A 210 -18.06 -6.46 0.94
N PHE A 211 -17.02 -6.29 1.76
CA PHE A 211 -15.72 -5.78 1.35
C PHE A 211 -14.99 -6.74 0.40
N GLY A 212 -15.10 -8.06 0.63
CA GLY A 212 -14.59 -9.08 -0.29
C GLY A 212 -15.19 -8.97 -1.70
N LYS A 213 -16.51 -8.77 -1.80
CA LYS A 213 -17.19 -8.54 -3.08
C LYS A 213 -16.78 -7.23 -3.75
N TYR A 214 -16.71 -6.15 -2.96
CA TYR A 214 -16.19 -4.86 -3.43
C TYR A 214 -14.77 -4.97 -3.99
N LEU A 215 -13.86 -5.68 -3.31
CA LEU A 215 -12.47 -5.90 -3.75
C LEU A 215 -12.43 -6.61 -5.11
N VAL A 216 -13.21 -7.69 -5.28
CA VAL A 216 -13.30 -8.41 -6.55
C VAL A 216 -13.85 -7.50 -7.65
N ASN A 217 -14.94 -6.77 -7.41
CA ASN A 217 -15.52 -5.85 -8.40
C ASN A 217 -14.55 -4.71 -8.76
N ASN A 218 -13.81 -4.15 -7.79
CA ASN A 218 -12.79 -3.14 -8.04
C ASN A 218 -11.66 -3.69 -8.92
N ASN A 219 -11.14 -4.86 -8.57
CA ASN A 219 -10.09 -5.52 -9.35
C ASN A 219 -10.58 -5.77 -10.79
N LEU A 220 -11.78 -6.32 -10.97
CA LEU A 220 -12.36 -6.55 -12.30
C LEU A 220 -12.53 -5.25 -13.09
N LYS A 221 -13.03 -4.17 -12.48
CA LYS A 221 -13.12 -2.83 -13.09
C LYS A 221 -11.75 -2.33 -13.55
N LYS A 222 -10.75 -2.35 -12.67
CA LYS A 222 -9.38 -1.88 -12.92
C LYS A 222 -8.61 -2.72 -13.93
N LEU A 223 -8.90 -4.03 -14.02
CA LEU A 223 -8.36 -4.97 -15.01
C LEU A 223 -9.15 -4.96 -16.35
N GLY A 224 -10.01 -3.97 -16.59
CA GLY A 224 -10.77 -3.81 -17.84
C GLY A 224 -11.90 -4.83 -18.06
N CYS A 225 -12.20 -5.65 -17.05
CA CYS A 225 -13.26 -6.65 -17.10
C CYS A 225 -14.63 -6.07 -16.74
N GLY A 226 -14.70 -5.27 -15.67
CA GLY A 226 -15.93 -4.76 -15.04
C GLY A 226 -16.53 -3.46 -15.61
N SER A 227 -17.61 -3.02 -14.97
CA SER A 227 -18.34 -1.77 -15.25
C SER A 227 -17.63 -0.52 -14.73
N ARG A 228 -18.11 0.68 -15.13
CA ARG A 228 -17.54 1.98 -14.71
C ARG A 228 -17.63 2.24 -13.20
N SER A 229 -18.71 1.81 -12.56
CA SER A 229 -18.93 1.95 -11.11
C SER A 229 -18.68 0.63 -10.40
N THR A 230 -18.07 0.67 -9.22
CA THR A 230 -17.83 -0.51 -8.38
C THR A 230 -19.06 -0.77 -7.50
N THR A 231 -19.45 -2.02 -7.35
CA THR A 231 -20.56 -2.43 -6.48
C THR A 231 -20.07 -3.38 -5.38
N SER A 232 -20.87 -3.51 -4.32
CA SER A 232 -20.73 -4.55 -3.29
C SER A 232 -21.53 -5.83 -3.60
N SER A 233 -22.14 -5.90 -4.79
CA SER A 233 -22.93 -7.05 -5.25
C SER A 233 -22.05 -8.21 -5.71
N GLU A 234 -22.64 -9.40 -5.86
CA GLU A 234 -21.96 -10.52 -6.51
C GLU A 234 -21.58 -10.15 -7.97
N PRO A 235 -20.36 -10.46 -8.45
CA PRO A 235 -20.02 -10.30 -9.86
C PRO A 235 -20.88 -11.22 -10.74
N THR A 236 -21.28 -10.75 -11.93
CA THR A 236 -22.06 -11.58 -12.83
C THR A 236 -21.19 -12.62 -13.54
N LYS A 237 -21.81 -13.74 -13.95
CA LYS A 237 -21.10 -14.82 -14.66
C LYS A 237 -20.39 -14.34 -15.93
N ALA A 238 -20.98 -13.38 -16.65
CA ALA A 238 -20.35 -12.76 -17.82
C ALA A 238 -19.04 -12.00 -17.49
N LEU A 239 -18.95 -11.38 -16.30
CA LEU A 239 -17.71 -10.74 -15.84
C LEU A 239 -16.65 -11.77 -15.45
N GLU A 240 -17.06 -12.87 -14.81
CA GLU A 240 -16.18 -14.01 -14.51
C GLU A 240 -15.57 -14.59 -15.79
N ASP A 241 -16.42 -14.94 -16.75
CA ASP A 241 -15.99 -15.64 -17.97
C ASP A 241 -15.09 -14.73 -18.82
N LYS A 242 -15.42 -13.43 -18.93
CA LYS A 242 -14.54 -12.42 -19.55
C LYS A 242 -13.18 -12.36 -18.86
N PHE A 243 -13.13 -12.30 -17.53
CA PHE A 243 -11.89 -12.25 -16.77
C PHE A 243 -11.03 -13.52 -16.96
N LYS A 244 -11.64 -14.70 -16.81
CA LYS A 244 -10.98 -16.00 -17.04
C LYS A 244 -10.45 -16.13 -18.47
N GLN A 245 -11.23 -15.75 -19.47
CA GLN A 245 -10.81 -15.75 -20.88
C GLN A 245 -9.67 -14.76 -21.17
N MET A 246 -9.70 -13.59 -20.55
CA MET A 246 -8.77 -12.48 -20.76
C MET A 246 -7.40 -12.73 -20.08
N PHE A 247 -7.39 -13.35 -18.90
CA PHE A 247 -6.18 -13.68 -18.14
C PHE A 247 -5.76 -15.16 -18.21
N LYS A 248 -6.47 -15.98 -19.01
CA LYS A 248 -6.18 -17.42 -19.23
C LYS A 248 -6.19 -18.26 -17.94
N ILE A 249 -7.17 -18.00 -17.08
CA ILE A 249 -7.32 -18.67 -15.77
C ILE A 249 -8.24 -19.89 -15.92
N SER A 250 -7.91 -21.01 -15.24
CA SER A 250 -8.76 -22.21 -15.28
C SER A 250 -10.17 -21.94 -14.74
N ASN A 251 -11.15 -22.65 -15.29
CA ASN A 251 -12.53 -22.60 -14.82
C ASN A 251 -12.69 -23.15 -13.40
N ASP A 252 -11.82 -24.07 -12.96
CA ASP A 252 -11.86 -24.71 -11.63
C ASP A 252 -11.53 -23.73 -10.48
N VAL A 253 -10.85 -22.62 -10.80
CA VAL A 253 -10.47 -21.61 -9.79
C VAL A 253 -11.62 -20.63 -9.57
N THR A 254 -11.97 -20.35 -8.32
CA THR A 254 -13.05 -19.39 -8.02
C THR A 254 -12.65 -17.97 -8.42
N LEU A 255 -13.62 -17.16 -8.85
CA LEU A 255 -13.38 -15.77 -9.26
C LEU A 255 -12.72 -14.93 -8.15
N GLN A 256 -13.17 -15.10 -6.91
CA GLN A 256 -12.66 -14.38 -5.75
C GLN A 256 -11.19 -14.69 -5.49
N PHE A 257 -10.80 -15.96 -5.53
CA PHE A 257 -9.39 -16.36 -5.39
C PHE A 257 -8.57 -15.86 -6.58
N ALA A 258 -8.99 -16.16 -7.80
CA ALA A 258 -8.27 -15.81 -9.02
C ALA A 258 -8.00 -14.29 -9.17
N SER A 259 -9.00 -13.46 -8.91
CA SER A 259 -8.89 -11.99 -9.03
C SER A 259 -8.09 -11.34 -7.90
N ARG A 260 -8.05 -11.94 -6.71
CA ARG A 260 -7.20 -11.50 -5.60
C ARG A 260 -5.76 -11.94 -5.80
N GLU A 261 -5.52 -13.22 -6.03
CA GLU A 261 -4.15 -13.77 -6.10
C GLU A 261 -3.36 -13.26 -7.31
N LEU A 262 -4.00 -13.01 -8.45
CA LEU A 262 -3.35 -12.34 -9.58
C LEU A 262 -2.77 -10.97 -9.18
N VAL A 263 -3.49 -10.23 -8.33
CA VAL A 263 -3.04 -8.92 -7.82
C VAL A 263 -2.02 -9.08 -6.71
N CYS A 264 -2.15 -10.07 -5.83
CA CYS A 264 -1.10 -10.43 -4.84
C CYS A 264 0.24 -10.72 -5.54
N ILE A 265 0.24 -11.57 -6.57
CA ILE A 265 1.42 -11.92 -7.37
C ILE A 265 2.06 -10.67 -7.98
N LEU A 266 1.24 -9.81 -8.61
CA LEU A 266 1.72 -8.54 -9.18
C LEU A 266 2.32 -7.62 -8.11
N GLN A 267 1.68 -7.49 -6.95
CA GLN A 267 2.15 -6.65 -5.84
C GLN A 267 3.46 -7.16 -5.23
N THR A 268 3.58 -8.48 -5.00
CA THR A 268 4.81 -9.13 -4.52
C THR A 268 5.96 -8.94 -5.50
N ILE A 269 5.69 -9.03 -6.81
CA ILE A 269 6.71 -8.80 -7.84
C ILE A 269 7.14 -7.33 -7.87
N LEU A 270 6.21 -6.37 -7.78
CA LEU A 270 6.54 -4.94 -7.70
C LEU A 270 7.31 -4.60 -6.41
N TYR A 271 7.07 -5.34 -5.32
CA TYR A 271 7.87 -5.24 -4.09
C TYR A 271 9.32 -5.72 -4.30
N TYR A 272 9.56 -6.79 -5.09
CA TYR A 272 10.94 -7.19 -5.42
C TYR A 272 11.72 -6.07 -6.13
N TYR A 273 11.06 -5.27 -6.97
CA TYR A 273 11.67 -4.10 -7.63
C TYR A 273 11.79 -2.86 -6.72
N ASP A 274 11.44 -2.95 -5.43
CA ASP A 274 11.40 -1.83 -4.47
C ASP A 274 10.39 -0.72 -4.84
N LEU A 275 9.43 -1.03 -5.73
CA LEU A 275 8.40 -0.10 -6.21
C LEU A 275 7.10 -0.15 -5.39
N PHE A 276 6.95 -1.14 -4.51
CA PHE A 276 5.72 -1.37 -3.75
C PHE A 276 6.02 -1.83 -2.32
N ASN A 277 5.29 -1.28 -1.35
CA ASN A 277 5.47 -1.63 0.06
C ASN A 277 4.76 -2.96 0.38
N PRO A 278 5.43 -3.95 1.00
CA PRO A 278 4.88 -5.28 1.23
C PRO A 278 3.63 -5.27 2.13
N PHE A 279 3.46 -4.24 2.97
CA PHE A 279 2.26 -4.07 3.78
C PHE A 279 0.97 -3.93 2.95
N TYR A 280 1.06 -3.51 1.69
CA TYR A 280 -0.09 -3.37 0.80
C TYR A 280 -0.30 -4.57 -0.15
N CYS A 281 0.45 -5.67 0.01
CA CYS A 281 0.32 -6.91 -0.76
C CYS A 281 -0.86 -7.77 -0.28
N ASP A 282 -2.07 -7.22 -0.31
CA ASP A 282 -3.31 -7.89 0.13
C ASP A 282 -4.25 -8.31 -1.00
N GLY A 283 -3.88 -8.00 -2.25
CA GLY A 283 -4.65 -8.31 -3.45
C GLY A 283 -5.69 -7.25 -3.84
N LEU A 284 -5.77 -6.10 -3.14
CA LEU A 284 -6.57 -4.96 -3.63
C LEU A 284 -5.79 -4.15 -4.67
N LEU A 285 -6.34 -4.03 -5.88
CA LEU A 285 -5.78 -3.22 -6.97
C LEU A 285 -6.06 -1.74 -6.74
N CYS A 286 -5.17 -1.12 -5.95
CA CYS A 286 -5.28 0.25 -5.44
C CYS A 286 -4.42 1.27 -6.22
N MET A 287 -4.57 2.57 -5.94
CA MET A 287 -3.84 3.65 -6.61
C MET A 287 -2.30 3.50 -6.47
N LYS A 288 -1.83 3.00 -5.33
CA LYS A 288 -0.39 2.72 -5.12
C LYS A 288 0.09 1.58 -6.05
N THR A 289 -0.76 0.59 -6.33
CA THR A 289 -0.42 -0.51 -7.25
C THR A 289 -0.37 0.02 -8.69
N GLU A 290 -1.36 0.82 -9.11
CA GLU A 290 -1.36 1.49 -10.42
C GLU A 290 -0.11 2.35 -10.64
N LYS A 291 0.30 3.11 -9.62
CA LYS A 291 1.54 3.89 -9.65
C LYS A 291 2.76 2.98 -9.80
N ALA A 292 2.91 1.94 -8.98
CA ALA A 292 4.06 1.03 -9.03
C ALA A 292 4.18 0.30 -10.39
N VAL A 293 3.04 -0.11 -11.00
CA VAL A 293 3.02 -0.68 -12.36
C VAL A 293 3.49 0.36 -13.40
N LYS A 294 3.05 1.61 -13.29
CA LYS A 294 3.50 2.71 -14.17
C LYS A 294 4.99 2.99 -14.00
N ASP A 295 5.47 3.09 -12.77
CA ASP A 295 6.88 3.34 -12.45
C ASP A 295 7.77 2.21 -13.00
N TRP A 296 7.35 0.95 -12.86
CA TRP A 296 8.03 -0.19 -13.45
C TRP A 296 8.17 -0.06 -14.98
N TRP A 297 7.12 0.38 -15.67
CA TRP A 297 7.19 0.64 -17.11
C TRP A 297 8.00 1.89 -17.50
N LEU A 298 8.30 2.79 -16.56
CA LEU A 298 9.20 3.91 -16.79
C LEU A 298 10.67 3.48 -16.63
N GLU A 299 10.97 2.65 -15.63
CA GLU A 299 12.32 2.15 -15.35
C GLU A 299 12.75 1.03 -16.31
N TYR A 300 11.89 0.04 -16.55
CA TYR A 300 12.27 -1.22 -17.22
C TYR A 300 11.90 -1.28 -18.71
N SER A 301 11.20 -0.29 -19.30
CA SER A 301 10.80 -0.39 -20.72
C SER A 301 11.95 -0.44 -21.73
N ASN A 302 13.16 -0.07 -21.33
CA ASN A 302 14.30 0.07 -22.24
C ASN A 302 15.15 -1.21 -22.33
N TYR A 303 14.82 -2.26 -21.56
CA TYR A 303 15.55 -3.53 -21.63
C TYR A 303 15.26 -4.26 -22.95
N PRO A 304 16.27 -4.78 -23.69
CA PRO A 304 16.10 -5.38 -25.02
C PRO A 304 15.09 -6.54 -25.11
N PHE A 305 14.83 -7.20 -23.99
CA PHE A 305 13.87 -8.31 -23.90
C PHE A 305 12.40 -7.84 -23.91
N LEU A 306 12.13 -6.57 -23.60
CA LEU A 306 10.80 -5.97 -23.56
C LEU A 306 10.49 -5.23 -24.87
N LYS A 307 10.19 -5.99 -25.92
CA LYS A 307 9.90 -5.48 -27.29
C LYS A 307 8.56 -4.72 -27.43
N TRP A 308 7.80 -4.55 -26.35
CA TRP A 308 6.50 -3.89 -26.35
C TRP A 308 6.34 -3.06 -25.08
N LYS A 309 5.71 -1.89 -25.23
CA LYS A 309 5.37 -0.96 -24.15
C LYS A 309 3.86 -0.65 -24.21
N PRO A 310 3.16 -0.51 -23.08
CA PRO A 310 1.76 -0.07 -23.08
C PRO A 310 1.62 1.37 -23.61
N SER A 311 0.48 1.63 -24.25
CA SER A 311 0.04 2.98 -24.59
C SER A 311 -0.16 3.82 -23.32
N GLN A 312 -0.27 5.14 -23.47
CA GLN A 312 -0.58 6.01 -22.33
C GLN A 312 -1.87 5.52 -21.63
N ASN A 313 -1.77 5.30 -20.32
CA ASN A 313 -2.82 4.82 -19.41
C ASN A 313 -3.24 3.34 -19.52
N GLU A 314 -2.63 2.51 -20.39
CA GLU A 314 -2.99 1.09 -20.56
C GLU A 314 -2.15 0.10 -19.72
N TYR A 315 -1.72 0.54 -18.55
CA TYR A 315 -0.76 -0.17 -17.69
C TYR A 315 -1.30 -1.45 -17.03
N LEU A 316 -2.62 -1.61 -16.89
CA LEU A 316 -3.24 -2.79 -16.24
C LEU A 316 -3.80 -3.83 -17.23
N THR A 317 -3.36 -3.78 -18.48
CA THR A 317 -3.74 -4.79 -19.49
C THR A 317 -3.12 -6.17 -19.19
N PRO A 318 -3.73 -7.29 -19.64
CA PRO A 318 -3.17 -8.63 -19.43
C PRO A 318 -1.78 -8.78 -20.02
N LYS A 319 -1.52 -8.13 -21.16
CA LYS A 319 -0.19 -8.09 -21.78
C LYS A 319 0.83 -7.39 -20.89
N SER A 320 0.46 -6.24 -20.32
CA SER A 320 1.32 -5.50 -19.37
C SER A 320 1.66 -6.33 -18.13
N ILE A 321 0.64 -6.90 -17.48
CA ILE A 321 0.82 -7.72 -16.27
C ILE A 321 1.66 -8.98 -16.58
N SER A 322 1.39 -9.66 -17.70
CA SER A 322 2.19 -10.80 -18.15
C SER A 322 3.63 -10.42 -18.52
N SER A 323 3.89 -9.21 -19.03
CA SER A 323 5.26 -8.73 -19.26
C SER A 323 6.03 -8.52 -17.95
N ILE A 324 5.39 -7.96 -16.92
CA ILE A 324 6.00 -7.76 -15.59
C ILE A 324 6.31 -9.11 -14.94
N ILE A 325 5.33 -10.02 -14.91
CA ILE A 325 5.50 -11.36 -14.35
C ILE A 325 6.55 -12.15 -15.14
N GLY A 326 6.43 -12.17 -16.47
CA GLY A 326 7.34 -12.90 -17.36
C GLY A 326 8.78 -12.40 -17.33
N PHE A 327 9.00 -11.08 -17.21
CA PHE A 327 10.34 -10.51 -17.03
C PHE A 327 10.96 -10.93 -15.69
N THR A 328 10.15 -11.02 -14.64
CA THR A 328 10.62 -11.46 -13.31
C THR A 328 10.95 -12.97 -13.31
N ILE A 329 10.15 -13.79 -14.01
CA ILE A 329 10.46 -15.21 -14.25
C ILE A 329 11.76 -15.35 -15.08
N LEU A 330 11.96 -14.50 -16.10
CA LEU A 330 13.22 -14.47 -16.87
C LEU A 330 14.41 -14.14 -15.97
N LEU A 331 14.30 -13.14 -15.08
CA LEU A 331 15.36 -12.83 -14.11
C LEU A 331 15.65 -14.02 -13.18
N LYS A 332 14.61 -14.73 -12.70
CA LYS A 332 14.80 -15.97 -11.92
C LYS A 332 15.60 -17.01 -12.71
N SER A 333 15.26 -17.27 -13.97
CA SER A 333 15.99 -18.22 -14.81
C SER A 333 17.44 -17.79 -15.07
N VAL A 334 17.70 -16.48 -15.20
CA VAL A 334 19.07 -15.94 -15.31
C VAL A 334 19.85 -16.19 -14.02
N LEU A 335 19.25 -15.99 -12.84
CA LEU A 335 19.90 -16.30 -11.56
C LEU A 335 20.21 -17.80 -11.42
N GLU A 336 19.32 -18.69 -11.89
CA GLU A 336 19.55 -20.14 -11.89
C GLU A 336 20.72 -20.53 -12.80
N MET A 337 20.93 -19.82 -13.92
CA MET A 337 22.08 -20.04 -14.82
C MET A 337 23.43 -19.58 -14.23
N MET A 338 23.45 -18.76 -13.17
CA MET A 338 24.69 -18.32 -12.52
C MET A 338 25.30 -19.38 -11.59
N GLY A 339 24.63 -20.52 -11.42
CA GLY A 339 25.18 -21.71 -10.77
C GLY A 339 25.37 -21.60 -9.26
N ASN A 340 26.27 -22.44 -8.72
CA ASN A 340 26.35 -22.81 -7.30
C ASN A 340 26.57 -21.66 -6.29
N ASN A 341 26.86 -20.44 -6.74
CA ASN A 341 27.08 -19.28 -5.87
C ASN A 341 25.77 -18.60 -5.42
N ILE A 342 24.63 -18.90 -6.05
CA ILE A 342 23.33 -18.30 -5.74
C ILE A 342 22.29 -19.40 -5.57
N VAL A 343 21.62 -19.45 -4.41
CA VAL A 343 20.58 -20.45 -4.12
C VAL A 343 19.22 -19.84 -4.46
N VAL A 344 18.71 -20.17 -5.65
CA VAL A 344 17.41 -19.67 -6.14
C VAL A 344 16.27 -20.62 -5.70
N PRO A 345 15.16 -20.11 -5.12
CA PRO A 345 14.02 -20.96 -4.76
C PRO A 345 13.29 -21.48 -6.01
N LYS A 346 12.64 -22.64 -5.89
CA LYS A 346 11.79 -23.19 -6.96
C LYS A 346 10.61 -22.29 -7.29
N ASP A 347 9.93 -21.80 -6.25
CA ASP A 347 8.84 -20.85 -6.35
C ASP A 347 9.39 -19.41 -6.20
N ILE A 348 9.02 -18.53 -7.14
CA ILE A 348 9.38 -17.12 -7.11
C ILE A 348 8.56 -16.32 -6.08
N LEU A 349 7.46 -16.88 -5.58
CA LEU A 349 6.61 -16.27 -4.55
C LEU A 349 7.07 -16.59 -3.12
N ASP A 350 8.13 -17.39 -2.96
CA ASP A 350 8.85 -17.54 -1.70
C ASP A 350 9.70 -16.28 -1.44
N VAL A 351 9.02 -15.24 -0.95
CA VAL A 351 9.55 -13.87 -0.77
C VAL A 351 10.90 -13.86 -0.04
N GLU A 352 11.01 -14.58 1.06
CA GLU A 352 12.22 -14.59 1.87
C GLU A 352 13.39 -15.24 1.12
N LYS A 353 13.18 -16.43 0.53
CA LYS A 353 14.26 -17.11 -0.22
C LYS A 353 14.65 -16.34 -1.47
N PHE A 354 13.69 -15.77 -2.21
CA PHE A 354 13.99 -15.04 -3.45
C PHE A 354 14.72 -13.72 -3.17
N ARG A 355 14.37 -12.99 -2.11
CA ARG A 355 15.13 -11.81 -1.67
C ARG A 355 16.55 -12.15 -1.24
N VAL A 356 16.76 -13.29 -0.57
CA VAL A 356 18.11 -13.79 -0.27
C VAL A 356 18.91 -14.07 -1.55
N SER A 357 18.30 -14.71 -2.57
CA SER A 357 18.95 -14.93 -3.87
C SER A 357 19.36 -13.63 -4.56
N LEU A 358 18.49 -12.62 -4.55
CA LEU A 358 18.79 -11.29 -5.10
C LEU A 358 19.95 -10.60 -4.35
N GLY A 359 19.99 -10.71 -3.02
CA GLY A 359 21.09 -10.18 -2.20
C GLY A 359 22.43 -10.92 -2.43
N GLN A 360 22.39 -12.23 -2.67
CA GLN A 360 23.57 -13.01 -3.08
C GLN A 360 24.09 -12.54 -4.45
N PHE A 361 23.20 -12.39 -5.43
CA PHE A 361 23.54 -11.87 -6.75
C PHE A 361 24.18 -10.48 -6.70
N GLN A 362 23.59 -9.54 -5.94
CA GLN A 362 24.11 -8.18 -5.82
C GLN A 362 25.52 -8.16 -5.23
N ARG A 363 25.77 -8.92 -4.15
CA ARG A 363 27.12 -9.06 -3.57
C ARG A 363 28.12 -9.66 -4.55
N TYR A 364 27.70 -10.63 -5.36
CA TYR A 364 28.55 -11.24 -6.38
C TYR A 364 28.87 -10.26 -7.52
N ALA A 365 27.88 -9.50 -8.00
CA ALA A 365 28.06 -8.47 -9.02
C ALA A 365 28.95 -7.31 -8.51
N ASP A 366 28.78 -6.88 -7.26
CA ASP A 366 29.62 -5.85 -6.61
C ASP A 366 31.07 -6.30 -6.39
N LEU A 367 31.33 -7.62 -6.31
CA LEU A 367 32.67 -8.18 -6.29
C LEU A 367 33.28 -8.20 -7.69
N LEU A 368 32.52 -8.62 -8.71
CA LEU A 368 32.96 -8.59 -10.11
C LEU A 368 33.25 -7.16 -10.60
N ALA A 369 32.50 -6.17 -10.16
CA ALA A 369 32.71 -4.76 -10.53
C ALA A 369 33.93 -4.09 -9.85
N LYS A 370 34.66 -4.82 -8.99
CA LYS A 370 35.90 -4.38 -8.31
C LYS A 370 37.14 -5.12 -8.80
N LEU A 371 36.98 -6.04 -9.75
CA LEU A 371 38.04 -6.77 -10.46
C LEU A 371 38.27 -6.14 -11.83
#